data_AF-A0A2M7A5N9-F1
#
_entry.id   AF-A0A2M7A5N9-F1
#
_cell.length_a   1.000
_cell.length_b   1.000
_cell.length_c   1.000
_cell.angle_alpha   90.00
_cell.angle_beta   90.00
_cell.angle_gamma   90.00
#
_symmetry.space_group_name_H-M   'P 1'
#
loop_
_entity.id
_entity.type
_entity.pdbx_description
1 polymer ?
#
loop_
_entity_poly.entity_id
_entity_poly.type
_entity_poly.pdbx_seq_one_letter_code
_entity_poly.pdbx_strand_id
1 'polypeptide(L)'
;MSPVIDRPLREQVHGFERQARLASLKGERLEVQPEMAGVLADYLRDSLAVAEDQTWFWSEEWQDGEREAEADIAAGRFEVFDSMEDLIEDLGWPQ
;
A
#
# COMPACT_ATOMS: atom_id res chain seq x y z
N MET A 1 -3.59 -15.86 -10.49
CA MET A 1 -2.86 -16.43 -9.33
C MET A 1 -1.91 -15.35 -8.88
N SER A 2 -2.11 -14.75 -7.70
CA SER A 2 -1.19 -13.73 -7.19
C SER A 2 0.20 -14.34 -7.04
N PRO A 3 1.27 -13.66 -7.51
CA PRO A 3 2.62 -14.15 -7.31
C PRO A 3 2.90 -14.30 -5.82
N VAL A 4 3.32 -15.49 -5.41
CA VAL A 4 3.73 -15.75 -4.03
C VAL A 4 5.20 -15.38 -3.93
N ILE A 5 5.50 -14.26 -3.28
CA ILE A 5 6.89 -13.89 -2.95
C ILE A 5 7.49 -15.02 -2.11
N ASP A 6 8.66 -15.50 -2.51
CA ASP A 6 9.40 -16.56 -1.84
C ASP A 6 9.59 -16.26 -0.35
N ARG A 7 9.31 -17.24 0.51
CA ARG A 7 9.29 -17.06 1.96
C ARG A 7 10.68 -16.69 2.51
N PRO A 8 11.77 -17.38 2.13
CA PRO A 8 13.14 -16.96 2.46
C PRO A 8 13.48 -15.52 2.06
N LEU A 9 13.04 -15.07 0.87
CA LEU A 9 13.25 -13.71 0.41
C LEU A 9 12.54 -12.70 1.33
N ARG A 10 11.27 -12.96 1.65
CA ARG A 10 10.47 -12.12 2.57
C ARG A 10 11.09 -12.04 3.97
N GLU A 11 11.52 -13.16 4.54
CA GLU A 11 12.09 -13.19 5.89
C GLU A 11 13.37 -12.35 6.00
N GLN A 12 14.21 -12.33 4.96
CA GLN A 12 15.42 -11.49 4.91
C GLN A 12 15.09 -10.00 4.88
N VAL A 13 14.13 -9.59 4.05
CA VAL A 13 13.69 -8.18 3.96
C VAL A 13 13.09 -7.70 5.28
N HIS A 14 12.21 -8.49 5.89
CA HIS A 14 11.62 -8.14 7.19
C HIS A 14 12.69 -8.04 8.30
N GLY A 15 13.71 -8.89 8.26
CA GLY A 15 14.86 -8.82 9.16
C GLY A 15 15.64 -7.51 8.99
N PHE A 16 15.90 -7.12 7.74
CA PHE A 16 16.56 -5.86 7.42
C PHE A 16 15.72 -4.65 7.84
N GLU A 17 14.42 -4.63 7.55
CA GLU A 17 13.50 -3.56 7.98
C GLU A 17 13.51 -3.36 9.51
N ARG A 18 13.51 -4.47 10.27
CA ARG A 18 13.62 -4.42 11.72
C ARG A 18 14.92 -3.75 12.16
N GLN A 19 16.05 -4.11 11.54
CA GLN A 19 17.34 -3.49 11.85
C GLN A 19 17.35 -2.00 11.48
N ALA A 20 16.86 -1.64 10.30
CA ALA A 20 16.76 -0.27 9.84
C ALA A 20 15.90 0.59 10.78
N ARG A 21 14.79 0.04 11.28
CA ARG A 21 13.93 0.72 12.26
C ARG A 21 14.64 0.94 13.59
N LEU A 22 15.39 -0.03 14.07
CA LEU A 22 16.18 0.11 15.30
C LEU A 22 17.30 1.14 15.16
N ALA A 23 17.98 1.19 14.02
CA ALA A 23 18.98 2.22 13.73
C ALA A 23 18.34 3.62 13.70
N SER A 24 17.21 3.76 13.00
CA SER A 24 16.46 5.02 12.92
C SER A 24 16.03 5.55 14.29
N LEU A 25 15.53 4.68 15.19
CA LEU A 25 15.18 5.05 16.57
C LEU A 25 16.38 5.59 17.38
N LYS A 26 17.60 5.21 17.01
CA LYS A 26 18.84 5.70 17.63
C LYS A 26 19.42 6.92 16.90
N GLY A 27 18.80 7.38 15.81
CA GLY A 27 19.36 8.39 14.92
C GLY A 27 20.57 7.89 14.11
N GLU A 28 20.74 6.57 14.01
CA GLU A 28 21.81 5.93 13.26
C GLU A 28 21.37 5.60 11.83
N ARG A 29 22.31 5.64 10.89
CA ARG A 29 22.09 5.15 9.52
C ARG A 29 22.59 3.72 9.43
N LEU A 30 21.76 2.83 8.91
CA LEU A 30 22.18 1.49 8.52
C LEU A 30 22.75 1.53 7.10
N GLU A 31 23.97 1.03 6.92
CA GLU A 31 24.54 0.82 5.60
C GLU A 31 23.95 -0.43 4.95
N VAL A 32 23.64 -0.33 3.65
CA VAL A 32 23.10 -1.46 2.88
C VAL A 32 24.27 -2.16 2.19
N GLN A 33 24.56 -3.38 2.63
CA GLN A 33 25.58 -4.20 2.01
C GLN A 33 25.15 -4.63 0.59
N PRO A 34 26.10 -4.81 -0.35
CA PRO A 34 25.77 -5.21 -1.73
C PRO A 34 24.91 -6.47 -1.83
N GLU A 35 25.11 -7.45 -0.95
CA GLU A 35 24.32 -8.69 -0.91
C GLU A 35 22.86 -8.39 -0.54
N MET A 36 22.65 -7.51 0.45
CA MET A 36 21.32 -7.08 0.88
C MET A 36 20.64 -6.21 -0.19
N ALA A 37 21.39 -5.37 -0.90
CA ALA A 37 20.87 -4.60 -2.02
C ALA A 37 20.29 -5.52 -3.12
N GLY A 38 20.95 -6.65 -3.40
CA GLY A 38 20.44 -7.68 -4.29
C GLY A 38 19.11 -8.29 -3.81
N VAL A 39 19.05 -8.68 -2.54
CA VAL A 39 17.84 -9.21 -1.89
C VAL A 39 16.68 -8.21 -1.98
N LEU A 40 16.91 -6.93 -1.67
CA LEU A 40 15.90 -5.88 -1.76
C LEU A 40 15.43 -5.67 -3.21
N ALA A 41 16.34 -5.71 -4.18
CA ALA A 41 16.01 -5.55 -5.60
C ALA A 41 15.13 -6.71 -6.12
N ASP A 42 15.44 -7.94 -5.74
CA ASP A 42 14.63 -9.11 -6.12
C ASP A 42 13.25 -9.07 -5.45
N TYR A 43 13.19 -8.70 -4.15
CA TYR A 43 11.91 -8.53 -3.45
C TYR A 43 11.03 -7.46 -4.11
N LEU A 44 11.60 -6.31 -4.48
CA LEU A 44 10.86 -5.24 -5.16
C LEU A 44 10.36 -5.70 -6.53
N ARG A 45 11.18 -6.41 -7.31
CA ARG A 45 10.76 -6.93 -8.62
C ARG A 45 9.55 -7.85 -8.48
N ASP A 46 9.60 -8.79 -7.54
CA ASP A 46 8.52 -9.74 -7.32
C ASP A 46 7.27 -9.04 -6.77
N SER A 47 7.43 -8.13 -5.81
CA SER A 47 6.32 -7.35 -5.24
C SER A 47 5.65 -6.44 -6.27
N LEU A 48 6.40 -5.86 -7.20
CA LEU A 48 5.86 -5.00 -8.26
C LEU A 48 5.18 -5.82 -9.36
N ALA A 49 5.66 -7.04 -9.63
CA ALA A 49 4.98 -7.96 -10.56
C ALA A 49 3.60 -8.40 -10.02
N VAL A 50 3.45 -8.56 -8.70
CA VAL A 50 2.13 -8.75 -8.06
C VAL A 50 1.24 -7.53 -8.27
N ALA A 51 1.83 -6.34 -8.24
CA ALA A 51 1.11 -5.08 -8.30
C ALA A 51 0.67 -4.64 -9.70
N GLU A 52 1.05 -5.35 -10.78
CA GLU A 52 0.64 -5.00 -12.14
C GLU A 52 -0.89 -4.85 -12.28
N ASP A 53 -1.65 -5.71 -11.60
CA ASP A 53 -3.12 -5.66 -11.58
C ASP A 53 -3.70 -4.50 -10.76
N GLN A 54 -2.89 -3.83 -9.93
CA GLN A 54 -3.24 -2.65 -9.13
C GLN A 54 -2.50 -1.38 -9.57
N THR A 55 -1.79 -1.39 -10.70
CA THR A 55 -1.06 -0.20 -11.20
C THR A 55 -2.00 0.98 -11.47
N TRP A 56 -3.25 0.71 -11.83
CA TRP A 56 -4.28 1.73 -12.05
C TRP A 56 -4.48 2.65 -10.84
N PHE A 57 -4.28 2.16 -9.61
CA PHE A 57 -4.39 2.95 -8.38
C PHE A 57 -3.40 4.12 -8.35
N TRP A 58 -2.24 3.94 -9.00
CA TRP A 58 -1.19 4.94 -9.10
C TRP A 58 -1.29 5.82 -10.36
N SER A 59 -2.33 5.65 -11.17
CA SER A 59 -2.59 6.57 -12.27
C SER A 59 -2.91 7.97 -11.75
N GLU A 60 -2.57 8.99 -12.54
CA GLU A 60 -2.84 10.40 -12.18
C GLU A 60 -4.32 10.64 -11.89
N GLU A 61 -5.21 10.07 -12.72
CA GLU A 61 -6.68 10.14 -12.56
C GLU A 61 -7.13 9.60 -11.19
N TRP A 62 -6.64 8.42 -10.79
CA TRP A 62 -7.01 7.84 -9.49
C TRP A 62 -6.43 8.62 -8.32
N GLN A 63 -5.20 9.12 -8.44
CA GLN A 63 -4.59 9.95 -7.40
C GLN A 63 -5.27 11.32 -7.27
N ASP A 64 -5.83 11.86 -8.36
CA ASP A 64 -6.67 13.05 -8.33
C ASP A 64 -7.96 12.80 -7.53
N GLY A 65 -8.64 11.68 -7.81
CA GLY A 65 -9.83 11.26 -7.07
C GLY A 65 -9.57 11.03 -5.58
N GLU A 66 -8.44 10.40 -5.22
CA GLU A 66 -8.07 10.17 -3.82
C GLU A 66 -7.89 11.50 -3.06
N ARG A 67 -7.22 12.48 -3.68
CA ARG A 67 -7.04 13.81 -3.10
C ARG A 67 -8.37 14.56 -2.94
N GLU A 68 -9.28 14.41 -3.88
CA GLU A 68 -10.63 14.98 -3.78
C GLU A 68 -11.41 14.34 -2.62
N ALA A 69 -11.41 13.00 -2.54
CA ALA A 69 -12.08 12.26 -1.47
C ALA A 69 -11.50 12.63 -0.08
N GLU A 70 -10.18 12.71 0.06
CA GLU A 70 -9.55 13.18 1.31
C GLU A 70 -9.98 14.61 1.68
N ALA A 71 -10.09 15.51 0.69
CA ALA A 71 -10.55 16.87 0.91
C ALA A 71 -12.03 16.94 1.28
N ASP A 72 -12.87 16.06 0.73
CA ASP A 72 -14.28 15.90 1.10
C ASP A 72 -14.42 15.42 2.54
N ILE A 73 -13.68 14.38 2.92
CA ILE A 73 -13.65 13.85 4.29
C ILE A 73 -13.22 14.93 5.28
N ALA A 74 -12.11 15.63 5.00
CA ALA A 74 -11.60 16.70 5.86
C ALA A 74 -12.57 17.87 6.02
N ALA A 75 -13.38 18.15 4.99
CA ALA A 75 -14.38 19.20 5.00
C ALA A 75 -15.75 18.75 5.51
N GLY A 76 -15.93 17.46 5.86
CA GLY A 76 -17.21 16.90 6.27
C GLY A 76 -18.23 16.78 5.14
N ARG A 77 -17.78 16.72 3.88
CA ARG A 77 -18.62 16.48 2.69
C ARG A 77 -18.81 14.98 2.45
N PHE A 78 -19.31 14.27 3.45
CA PHE A 78 -19.63 12.86 3.36
C PHE A 78 -20.88 12.56 4.19
N GLU A 79 -21.50 11.43 3.91
CA GLU A 79 -22.62 10.90 4.68
C GLU A 79 -22.24 9.57 5.32
N VAL A 80 -22.84 9.26 6.47
CA VAL A 80 -22.66 7.99 7.17
C VAL A 80 -24.00 7.31 7.23
N PHE A 81 -24.03 6.05 6.84
CA PHE A 81 -25.21 5.21 6.86
C PHE A 81 -25.05 4.14 7.94
N ASP A 82 -26.12 3.83 8.66
CA ASP A 82 -26.13 2.81 9.72
C ASP A 82 -26.18 1.39 9.14
N SER A 83 -26.64 1.24 7.90
CA SER A 83 -26.71 -0.04 7.19
C SER A 83 -26.38 0.09 5.69
N MET A 84 -26.09 -1.06 5.07
CA MET A 84 -25.90 -1.13 3.62
C MET A 84 -27.22 -0.84 2.89
N GLU A 85 -28.33 -1.29 3.44
CA GLU A 85 -29.67 -1.05 2.91
C GLU A 85 -29.97 0.46 2.80
N ASP A 86 -29.67 1.24 3.85
CA ASP A 86 -29.86 2.69 3.84
C ASP A 86 -29.03 3.39 2.74
N LEU A 87 -27.78 2.96 2.55
CA LEU A 87 -26.92 3.47 1.47
C LEU A 87 -27.50 3.15 0.08
N ILE A 88 -27.96 1.92 -0.15
CA ILE A 88 -28.49 1.51 -1.45
C ILE A 88 -29.79 2.26 -1.77
N GLU A 89 -30.64 2.51 -0.75
CA GLU A 89 -31.85 3.32 -0.90
C GLU A 89 -31.51 4.76 -1.28
N ASP A 90 -30.53 5.40 -0.63
CA ASP A 90 -30.08 6.76 -0.93
C ASP A 90 -29.51 6.89 -2.36
N LEU A 91 -28.70 5.90 -2.79
CA LEU A 91 -28.15 5.85 -4.16
C LEU A 91 -29.24 5.67 -5.24
N GLY A 92 -30.49 5.40 -4.85
CA GLY A 92 -31.60 5.20 -5.77
C GLY A 92 -31.42 3.96 -6.65
N TRP A 93 -30.67 2.97 -6.18
CA TRP A 93 -30.40 1.75 -6.94
C TRP A 93 -31.71 0.95 -7.08
N PRO A 94 -32.06 0.47 -8.29
CA PRO A 94 -33.26 -0.34 -8.48
C PRO A 94 -33.19 -1.64 -7.67
N GLN A 95 -34.16 -1.84 -6.78
CA GLN A 95 -34.32 -3.03 -5.92
C GLN A 95 -34.83 -4.25 -6.70
#